data_AF-A0A348VWS3-F1
#
_entry.id   AF-A0A348VWS3-F1
#
_cell.length_a   1.000
_cell.length_b   1.000
_cell.length_c   1.000
_cell.angle_alpha   90.00
_cell.angle_beta   90.00
_cell.angle_gamma   90.00
#
_symmetry.space_group_name_H-M   'P 1'
#
loop_
_entity.id
_entity.type
_entity.pdbx_description
1 polymer ?
#
loop_
_entity_poly.entity_id
_entity_poly.type
_entity_poly.pdbx_seq_one_letter_code
_entity_poly.pdbx_strand_id
1 'polypeptide(L)'
;MKNETVKAGMKIGATIGGLVFLVLGIVPGFYFGSYGTLILIQKLVGGAVEPTLIVRAIIVMGILVGILCVAAVSIVVGGILGTAMGYLVSLPQALRERKEEAQAKA
;
A
#
# COMPACT_ATOMS: atom_id res chain seq x y z
N MET A 1 -5.27 27.85 -1.94
CA MET A 1 -5.66 26.63 -1.20
C MET A 1 -5.35 25.29 -1.90
N LYS A 2 -5.27 25.24 -3.25
CA LYS A 2 -5.11 23.98 -4.03
C LYS A 2 -3.96 23.03 -3.62
N ASN A 3 -2.82 23.55 -3.16
CA ASN A 3 -1.67 22.72 -2.81
C ASN A 3 -1.81 22.02 -1.44
N GLU A 4 -2.56 22.60 -0.50
CA GLU A 4 -2.70 22.03 0.84
C GLU A 4 -3.64 20.83 0.84
N THR A 5 -4.77 20.91 0.13
CA THR A 5 -5.74 19.82 0.00
C THR A 5 -5.14 18.60 -0.70
N VAL A 6 -4.28 18.81 -1.71
CA VAL A 6 -3.58 17.74 -2.42
C VAL A 6 -2.51 17.10 -1.53
N LYS A 7 -1.75 17.90 -0.76
CA LYS A 7 -0.74 17.40 0.17
C LYS A 7 -1.36 16.65 1.36
N ALA A 8 -2.53 17.08 1.82
CA ALA A 8 -3.33 16.36 2.80
C ALA A 8 -3.87 15.04 2.23
N GLY A 9 -4.42 15.06 1.01
CA GLY A 9 -4.90 13.87 0.31
C GLY A 9 -3.81 12.82 0.12
N MET A 10 -2.59 13.22 -0.25
CA MET A 10 -1.44 12.32 -0.37
C MET A 10 -1.08 11.67 0.97
N LYS A 11 -1.00 12.45 2.06
CA LYS A 11 -0.67 11.91 3.40
C LYS A 11 -1.73 10.92 3.87
N ILE A 12 -3.00 11.29 3.74
CA ILE A 12 -4.13 10.44 4.13
C ILE A 12 -4.15 9.17 3.30
N GLY A 13 -3.98 9.27 1.98
CA GLY A 13 -3.90 8.12 1.08
C GLY A 13 -2.74 7.18 1.39
N ALA A 14 -1.56 7.73 1.68
CA ALA A 14 -0.38 6.95 2.08
C ALA A 14 -0.61 6.22 3.43
N THR A 15 -1.22 6.89 4.41
CA THR A 15 -1.56 6.28 5.71
C THR A 15 -2.61 5.19 5.58
N ILE A 16 -3.67 5.43 4.80
CA ILE A 16 -4.72 4.43 4.54
C ILE A 16 -4.15 3.24 3.76
N GLY A 17 -3.33 3.49 2.73
CA GLY A 17 -2.64 2.43 1.98
C GLY A 17 -1.76 1.57 2.89
N GLY A 18 -1.03 2.18 3.82
CA GLY A 18 -0.27 1.47 4.85
C GLY A 18 -1.15 0.67 5.82
N LEU A 19 -2.28 1.22 6.25
CA LEU A 19 -3.22 0.54 7.16
C LEU A 19 -3.89 -0.67 6.51
N VAL A 20 -4.31 -0.51 5.24
CA VAL A 20 -4.88 -1.60 4.44
C VAL A 20 -3.84 -2.69 4.21
N PHE A 21 -2.59 -2.32 3.92
CA PHE A 21 -1.48 -3.29 3.84
C PHE A 21 -1.24 -4.02 5.15
N LEU A 22 -1.34 -3.35 6.30
CA LEU A 22 -1.16 -3.98 7.60
C LEU A 22 -2.20 -5.10 7.83
N VAL A 23 -3.47 -4.84 7.52
CA VAL A 23 -4.58 -5.78 7.79
C VAL A 23 -4.72 -6.83 6.69
N LEU A 24 -4.67 -6.42 5.42
CA LEU A 24 -4.93 -7.27 4.26
C LEU A 24 -3.65 -7.72 3.53
N GLY A 25 -2.49 -7.16 3.84
CA GLY A 25 -1.22 -7.51 3.20
C GLY A 25 -0.37 -8.41 4.08
N ILE A 26 -0.15 -8.04 5.35
CA ILE A 26 0.72 -8.80 6.25
C ILE A 26 0.12 -10.17 6.59
N VAL A 27 -1.14 -10.24 6.98
CA VAL A 27 -1.78 -11.49 7.42
C VAL A 27 -1.80 -12.55 6.31
N PRO A 28 -2.37 -12.28 5.12
CA PRO A 28 -2.30 -13.26 4.02
C PRO A 28 -0.90 -13.36 3.41
N GLY A 29 -0.09 -12.31 3.43
CA GLY A 29 1.29 -12.36 2.94
C GLY A 29 2.16 -13.32 3.74
N PHE A 30 2.04 -13.32 5.06
CA PHE A 30 2.71 -14.30 5.92
C PHE A 30 2.15 -15.71 5.72
N TYR A 31 0.83 -15.85 5.63
CA TYR A 31 0.17 -17.15 5.51
C TYR A 31 0.46 -17.80 4.14
N PHE A 32 0.13 -17.14 3.04
CA PHE A 32 0.38 -17.65 1.69
C PHE A 32 1.88 -17.69 1.35
N GLY A 33 2.68 -16.74 1.82
CA GLY A 33 4.12 -16.74 1.60
C GLY A 33 4.80 -17.95 2.26
N SER A 34 4.46 -18.23 3.52
CA SER A 34 5.07 -19.36 4.24
C SER A 34 4.64 -20.73 3.69
N TYR A 35 3.34 -20.96 3.51
CA TYR A 35 2.85 -22.25 3.00
C TYR A 35 3.15 -22.45 1.52
N GLY A 36 3.06 -21.39 0.71
CA GLY A 36 3.33 -21.44 -0.73
C GLY A 36 4.78 -21.81 -1.02
N THR A 37 5.75 -21.18 -0.36
CA THR A 37 7.17 -21.48 -0.56
C THR A 37 7.52 -22.90 -0.13
N LEU A 38 6.95 -23.41 0.97
CA LEU A 38 7.18 -24.78 1.42
C LEU A 38 6.65 -25.81 0.43
N ILE A 39 5.44 -25.61 -0.10
CA ILE A 39 4.86 -26.47 -1.15
C ILE A 39 5.71 -26.40 -2.43
N LEU A 40 6.18 -25.21 -2.82
CA LEU A 40 7.01 -25.03 -4.00
C LEU A 40 8.34 -25.78 -3.88
N ILE A 41 9.00 -25.66 -2.72
CA ILE A 41 10.26 -26.35 -2.45
C ILE A 41 10.05 -27.86 -2.38
N GLN A 42 8.97 -28.34 -1.76
CA GLN A 42 8.64 -29.78 -1.79
C GLN A 42 8.47 -30.31 -3.22
N LYS A 43 7.87 -29.52 -4.11
CA LYS A 43 7.70 -29.89 -5.52
C LYS A 43 8.98 -29.80 -6.35
N LEU A 44 9.87 -28.85 -6.04
CA LEU A 44 11.16 -28.67 -6.72
C LEU A 44 12.23 -29.68 -6.27
N VAL A 45 12.26 -29.99 -4.97
CA VAL A 45 13.27 -30.88 -4.36
C VAL A 45 12.80 -32.35 -4.35
N GLY A 46 11.52 -32.62 -4.65
CA GLY A 46 10.99 -33.98 -4.80
C GLY A 46 10.87 -34.76 -3.49
N GLY A 47 11.01 -34.10 -2.34
CA GLY A 47 11.00 -34.72 -1.01
C GLY A 47 10.72 -33.71 0.10
N ALA A 48 10.48 -34.21 1.31
CA ALA A 48 10.28 -33.35 2.48
C ALA A 48 11.57 -32.58 2.78
N VAL A 49 11.52 -31.26 2.60
CA VAL A 49 12.61 -30.37 3.01
C VAL A 49 12.75 -30.49 4.52
N GLU A 50 13.88 -31.01 4.98
CA GLU A 50 14.17 -31.01 6.41
C GLU A 50 14.15 -29.55 6.89
N PRO A 51 13.36 -29.22 7.93
CA PRO A 51 13.28 -27.86 8.46
C PRO A 51 14.54 -27.56 9.27
N THR A 52 15.68 -27.53 8.59
CA THR A 52 16.95 -27.09 9.15
C THR A 52 16.87 -25.60 9.46
N LEU A 53 17.61 -25.17 10.48
CA LEU A 53 17.66 -23.77 10.93
C LEU A 53 18.00 -22.81 9.78
N ILE A 54 18.87 -23.23 8.86
CA ILE A 54 19.29 -22.43 7.70
C ILE A 54 18.13 -22.22 6.72
N VAL A 55 17.38 -23.28 6.38
CA VAL A 55 16.25 -23.18 5.46
C VAL A 55 15.15 -22.27 6.02
N ARG A 56 14.85 -22.38 7.32
CA ARG A 56 13.92 -21.46 7.99
C ARG A 56 14.41 -20.03 7.98
N ALA A 57 15.71 -19.79 8.23
CA ALA A 57 16.27 -18.44 8.19
C ALA A 57 16.14 -17.81 6.79
N ILE A 58 16.38 -18.59 5.73
CA ILE A 58 16.23 -18.13 4.34
C ILE A 58 14.77 -17.77 4.03
N ILE A 59 13.81 -18.61 4.45
CA ILE A 59 12.38 -18.35 4.25
C ILE A 59 11.96 -17.07 4.98
N VAL A 60 12.38 -16.89 6.25
CA VAL A 60 12.07 -15.69 7.04
C VAL A 60 12.66 -14.44 6.39
N MET A 61 13.92 -14.50 5.92
CA MET A 61 14.55 -13.39 5.22
C MET A 61 13.81 -13.06 3.91
N GLY A 62 13.41 -14.06 3.14
CA GLY A 62 12.62 -13.87 1.92
C GLY A 62 11.27 -13.23 2.18
N ILE A 63 10.56 -13.67 3.23
CA ILE A 63 9.28 -13.10 3.64
C ILE A 63 9.46 -11.65 4.09
N LEU A 64 10.48 -11.34 4.89
CA LEU A 64 10.78 -9.97 5.32
C LEU A 64 11.00 -9.04 4.12
N VAL A 65 11.84 -9.43 3.16
CA VAL A 65 12.09 -8.65 1.94
C VAL A 65 10.81 -8.48 1.13
N GLY A 66 10.01 -9.54 0.99
CA GLY A 66 8.73 -9.48 0.27
C GLY A 66 7.73 -8.52 0.91
N ILE A 67 7.59 -8.56 2.23
CA ILE A 67 6.69 -7.68 2.99
C ILE A 67 7.14 -6.22 2.86
N LEU A 68 8.44 -5.94 2.98
CA LEU A 68 8.96 -4.58 2.80
C LEU A 68 8.68 -4.05 1.38
N CYS A 69 8.79 -4.91 0.37
CA CYS A 69 8.49 -4.53 -1.01
C CYS A 69 7.01 -4.19 -1.20
N VAL A 70 6.10 -5.07 -0.75
CA VAL A 70 4.65 -4.84 -0.89
C VAL A 70 4.19 -3.68 -0.01
N ALA A 71 4.81 -3.45 1.14
CA ALA A 71 4.56 -2.28 1.99
C ALA A 71 4.86 -0.98 1.24
N ALA A 72 6.04 -0.89 0.62
CA ALA A 72 6.45 0.27 -0.13
C ALA A 72 5.49 0.55 -1.31
N VAL A 73 5.14 -0.49 -2.07
CA VAL A 73 4.18 -0.38 -3.18
C VAL A 73 2.81 0.08 -2.68
N SER A 74 2.30 -0.48 -1.58
CA SER A 74 0.99 -0.15 -1.03
C SER A 74 0.89 1.31 -0.57
N ILE A 75 1.97 1.82 0.06
CA ILE A 75 2.05 3.23 0.48
C ILE A 75 2.10 4.16 -0.73
N VAL A 76 2.89 3.82 -1.75
CA VAL A 76 3.00 4.63 -2.98
C VAL A 76 1.68 4.66 -3.74
N VAL A 77 1.05 3.51 -3.95
CA VAL A 77 -0.25 3.41 -4.63
C VAL A 77 -1.34 4.14 -3.84
N GLY A 78 -1.40 3.95 -2.51
CA GLY A 78 -2.31 4.68 -1.64
C GLY A 78 -2.10 6.19 -1.70
N GLY A 79 -0.84 6.65 -1.72
CA GLY A 79 -0.48 8.05 -1.88
C GLY A 79 -0.93 8.64 -3.23
N ILE A 80 -0.74 7.91 -4.34
CA ILE A 80 -1.20 8.32 -5.68
C ILE A 80 -2.72 8.44 -5.71
N LEU A 81 -3.44 7.43 -5.20
CA LEU A 81 -4.90 7.44 -5.14
C LEU A 81 -5.45 8.56 -4.23
N GLY A 82 -4.80 8.81 -3.09
CA GLY A 82 -5.15 9.92 -2.21
C GLY A 82 -4.88 11.30 -2.82
N THR A 83 -3.83 11.41 -3.63
CA THR A 83 -3.52 12.62 -4.40
C THR A 83 -4.60 12.85 -5.47
N ALA A 84 -5.00 11.79 -6.20
CA ALA A 84 -6.07 11.86 -7.20
C ALA A 84 -7.42 12.26 -6.57
N MET A 85 -7.78 11.68 -5.41
CA MET A 85 -8.97 12.11 -4.65
C MET A 85 -8.87 13.56 -4.18
N GLY A 86 -7.69 14.01 -3.75
CA GLY A 86 -7.44 15.41 -3.39
C GLY A 86 -7.72 16.38 -4.55
N TYR A 87 -7.36 16.01 -5.79
CA TYR A 87 -7.71 16.78 -6.98
C TYR A 87 -9.22 16.77 -7.26
N LEU A 88 -9.87 15.61 -7.16
CA LEU A 88 -11.31 15.47 -7.40
C LEU A 88 -12.16 16.31 -6.43
N VAL A 89 -11.75 16.41 -5.17
CA VAL A 89 -12.46 17.21 -4.15
C VAL A 89 -12.10 18.71 -4.25
N SER A 90 -10.88 19.05 -4.70
CA SER A 90 -10.45 20.45 -4.89
C SER A 90 -11.10 21.12 -6.11
N LEU A 91 -11.53 20.35 -7.11
CA LEU A 91 -12.22 20.87 -8.30
C LEU A 91 -13.57 21.54 -7.98
N PRO A 92 -14.51 20.90 -7.25
CA PRO A 92 -15.78 21.51 -6.88
C PRO A 92 -15.62 22.66 -5.88
N GLN A 93 -14.65 22.61 -4.96
CA GLN A 93 -14.38 23.73 -4.05
C GLN A 93 -13.82 24.97 -4.79
N ALA A 94 -12.88 24.78 -5.71
CA ALA A 94 -12.33 25.88 -6.49
C ALA A 94 -13.36 26.52 -7.44
N LEU A 95 -14.33 25.74 -7.95
CA LEU A 95 -15.45 26.27 -8.73
C LEU A 95 -16.47 27.02 -7.87
N ARG A 96 -16.63 26.64 -6.61
CA ARG A 96 -17.51 27.28 -5.65
C ARG A 96 -16.93 28.60 -5.13
N GLU A 97 -15.64 28.64 -4.79
CA GLU A 97 -14.89 29.88 -4.52
C GLU A 97 -14.91 30.82 -5.72
N ARG A 98 -14.70 30.31 -6.96
CA ARG A 98 -14.80 31.13 -8.18
C ARG A 98 -16.21 31.68 -8.44
N LYS A 99 -17.26 30.97 -8.01
CA LYS A 99 -18.66 31.45 -8.10
C LYS A 99 -18.97 32.48 -7.01
N GLU A 100 -18.44 32.32 -5.81
CA GLU A 100 -18.59 33.29 -4.71
C GLU A 100 -17.79 34.58 -4.99
N GLU A 101 -16.58 34.50 -5.54
CA GLU A 101 -15.82 35.67 -5.99
C GLU A 101 -16.46 36.40 -7.17
N ALA A 102 -17.18 35.68 -8.04
CA ALA A 102 -17.93 36.27 -9.15
C ALA A 102 -19.26 36.89 -8.71
N GLN A 103 -19.90 36.37 -7.65
CA GLN A 103 -21.09 36.97 -7.05
C GLN A 103 -20.78 38.14 -6.11
N ALA A 104 -19.63 38.14 -5.43
CA ALA A 104 -19.23 39.23 -4.54
C ALA A 104 -18.70 40.48 -5.28
N LYS A 105 -18.51 40.40 -6.60
CA LYS A 105 -18.08 41.51 -7.47
C LYS A 105 -19.19 42.04 -8.40
N ALA A 106 -20.42 41.54 -8.28
CA ALA A 106 -21.61 42.02 -8.99
C ALA A 106 -22.52 42.78 -8.02
#